data_AF-A0A7Y4R2H1-F1
#
_entry.id   AF-A0A7Y4R2H1-F1
#
_cell.length_a   1.000
_cell.length_b   1.000
_cell.length_c   1.000
_cell.angle_alpha   90.00
_cell.angle_beta   90.00
_cell.angle_gamma   90.00
#
_symmetry.space_group_name_H-M   'P 1'
#
loop_
_entity.id
_entity.type
_entity.pdbx_description
1 polymer ?
#
loop_
_entity_poly.entity_id
_entity_poly.type
_entity_poly.pdbx_seq_one_letter_code
_entity_poly.pdbx_strand_id
1 'polypeptide(L)' 'SKIVVNKNHVEQWLNGKKVVDYELGSDDWKERKSKSKWNEAPGYGASTKGRLALQDHGGEVWFKNISVVVLP' A
#
# COMPACT_ATOMS: atom_id res chain seq x y z
N SER A 1 10.02 -6.03 -8.26
CA SER A 1 9.34 -5.52 -7.05
C SER A 1 7.85 -5.72 -7.20
N LYS A 2 7.10 -5.87 -6.11
CA LYS A 2 5.64 -6.06 -6.14
C LYS A 2 4.99 -5.61 -4.84
N ILE A 3 3.70 -5.29 -4.92
CA ILE A 3 2.82 -5.12 -3.77
C ILE A 3 1.75 -6.22 -3.91
N VAL A 4 1.52 -6.98 -2.84
CA VAL A 4 0.48 -8.01 -2.77
C VAL A 4 -0.54 -7.54 -1.74
N VAL A 5 -1.80 -7.44 -2.15
CA VAL A 5 -2.92 -7.10 -1.27
C VAL A 5 -3.92 -8.25 -1.34
N ASN A 6 -3.91 -9.13 -0.34
CA ASN A 6 -4.83 -10.25 -0.24
C ASN A 6 -5.79 -10.00 0.91
N LYS A 7 -7.01 -9.53 0.58
CA LYS A 7 -7.97 -9.01 1.55
C LYS A 7 -7.32 -7.89 2.36
N ASN A 8 -7.12 -8.09 3.66
CA ASN A 8 -6.50 -7.12 4.56
C ASN A 8 -4.98 -7.33 4.70
N HIS A 9 -4.45 -8.48 4.31
CA HIS A 9 -3.02 -8.77 4.40
C HIS A 9 -2.27 -8.11 3.25
N VAL A 10 -1.26 -7.31 3.58
CA VAL A 10 -0.47 -6.54 2.62
C VAL A 10 1.01 -6.84 2.78
N GLU A 11 1.65 -7.17 1.66
CA GLU A 11 3.09 -7.33 1.56
C GLU A 11 3.69 -6.36 0.55
N GLN A 12 4.87 -5.83 0.87
CA GLN A 12 5.68 -5.07 -0.08
C GLN A 12 7.02 -5.76 -0.29
N TRP A 13 7.39 -5.88 -1.57
CA TRP A 13 8.58 -6.58 -2.01
C TRP A 13 9.46 -5.67 -2.87
N LEU A 14 10.72 -5.51 -2.47
CA LEU A 14 11.72 -4.73 -3.20
C LEU A 14 12.84 -5.67 -3.65
N ASN A 15 13.12 -5.70 -4.96
CA ASN A 15 14.21 -6.52 -5.55
C ASN A 15 14.20 -7.99 -5.08
N GLY A 16 13.01 -8.60 -5.01
CA GLY A 16 12.83 -10.01 -4.64
C GLY A 16 12.81 -10.29 -3.14
N LYS A 17 13.00 -9.29 -2.28
CA LYS A 17 12.95 -9.44 -0.82
C LYS A 17 11.69 -8.80 -0.25
N LYS A 18 11.02 -9.51 0.67
CA LYS A 18 9.93 -8.93 1.45
C LYS A 18 10.50 -7.93 2.44
N VAL A 19 9.97 -6.71 2.42
CA VAL A 19 10.45 -5.60 3.26
C VAL A 19 9.38 -5.04 4.18
N VAL A 20 8.10 -5.27 3.88
CA VAL A 20 6.96 -4.87 4.72
C VAL A 20 5.90 -5.98 4.67
N ASP A 21 5.28 -6.24 5.82
CA ASP A 21 4.23 -7.23 6.04
C ASP A 21 3.29 -6.70 7.13
N TYR A 22 1.99 -6.51 6.82
CA TYR A 22 1.02 -6.01 7.79
C TYR A 22 -0.43 -6.38 7.45
N GLU A 23 -1.30 -6.22 8.43
CA GLU A 23 -2.75 -6.41 8.30
C GLU A 23 -3.47 -5.06 8.39
N LEU A 24 -4.14 -4.64 7.31
CA LEU A 24 -5.00 -3.45 7.29
C LEU A 24 -6.12 -3.58 8.32
N GLY A 25 -6.33 -2.53 9.11
CA GLY A 25 -7.39 -2.50 10.13
C GLY A 25 -7.09 -3.30 11.40
N SER A 26 -5.92 -3.94 11.51
CA SER A 26 -5.43 -4.47 12.78
C SER A 26 -5.22 -3.35 13.80
N ASP A 27 -5.12 -3.71 15.09
CA ASP A 27 -4.92 -2.71 16.15
C ASP A 27 -3.55 -2.02 16.04
N ASP A 28 -2.49 -2.75 15.65
CA ASP A 28 -1.19 -2.13 15.31
C ASP A 28 -1.34 -1.14 14.14
N TRP A 29 -2.07 -1.51 13.09
CA TRP A 29 -2.28 -0.60 11.95
C TRP A 29 -3.06 0.66 12.36
N LYS A 30 -4.13 0.53 13.16
CA LYS A 30 -4.92 1.66 13.67
C LYS A 30 -4.08 2.58 14.55
N GLU A 31 -3.25 2.02 15.42
CA GLU A 31 -2.34 2.79 16.27
C GLU A 31 -1.30 3.56 15.44
N ARG A 32 -0.73 2.92 14.41
CA ARG A 32 0.19 3.61 13.48
C ARG A 32 -0.52 4.71 12.71
N LYS A 33 -1.77 4.49 12.26
CA LYS A 33 -2.56 5.52 11.57
C LYS A 33 -2.76 6.73 12.46
N SER A 34 -3.17 6.54 13.72
CA SER A 34 -3.45 7.65 14.66
C SER A 34 -2.21 8.48 15.00
N LYS A 35 -1.01 7.89 14.89
CA LYS A 35 0.28 8.57 15.09
C LYS A 35 0.93 9.07 13.79
N SER A 36 0.30 8.85 12.64
CA SER A 36 0.83 9.25 11.33
C SER A 36 0.33 10.63 10.89
N LYS A 37 0.92 11.16 9.80
CA LYS A 37 0.42 12.36 9.12
C LYS A 37 -1.02 12.24 8.55
N TRP A 38 -1.62 11.06 8.63
CA TRP A 38 -2.97 10.76 8.14
C TRP A 38 -4.01 10.58 9.27
N ASN A 39 -3.64 10.94 10.50
CA ASN A 39 -4.51 10.83 11.67
C ASN A 39 -5.85 11.58 11.50
N GLU A 40 -5.82 12.74 10.84
CA GLU A 40 -6.99 13.59 10.57
C GLU A 40 -7.69 13.28 9.23
N ALA A 41 -7.21 12.27 8.49
CA ALA A 41 -7.80 11.85 7.22
C ALA A 41 -8.73 10.64 7.42
N PRO A 42 -10.04 10.83 7.63
CA PRO A 42 -10.96 9.73 7.96
C PRO A 42 -11.00 8.66 6.86
N GLY A 43 -10.96 9.07 5.58
CA GLY A 43 -10.98 8.16 4.43
C GLY A 43 -9.67 7.39 4.17
N TYR A 44 -8.56 7.77 4.82
CA TYR A 44 -7.27 7.12 4.58
C TYR A 44 -7.28 5.66 5.04
N GLY A 45 -7.03 4.76 4.10
CA GLY A 45 -6.98 3.31 4.33
C GLY A 45 -8.34 2.65 4.61
N ALA A 46 -9.46 3.36 4.41
CA ALA A 46 -10.79 2.84 4.76
C ALA A 46 -11.45 2.02 3.64
N SER A 47 -11.11 2.29 2.36
CA SER A 47 -11.70 1.57 1.23
C SER A 47 -10.99 0.26 0.95
N THR A 48 -11.76 -0.81 0.72
CA THR A 48 -11.24 -2.14 0.33
C THR A 48 -11.04 -2.28 -1.17
N LYS A 49 -11.46 -1.28 -1.97
CA LYS A 49 -11.27 -1.21 -3.42
C LYS A 49 -10.85 0.21 -3.83
N GLY A 50 -10.05 0.32 -4.88
CA GLY A 50 -9.56 1.62 -5.35
C GLY A 50 -8.84 1.54 -6.68
N ARG A 51 -8.28 2.67 -7.10
CA ARG A 51 -7.42 2.77 -8.28
C ARG A 51 -5.97 2.53 -7.88
N LEU A 52 -5.18 2.03 -8.82
CA LEU A 52 -3.72 2.05 -8.72
C LEU A 52 -3.21 3.43 -9.15
N ALA A 53 -2.24 3.96 -8.40
CA ALA A 53 -1.65 5.27 -8.67
C ALA A 53 -0.13 5.15 -8.73
N LEU A 54 0.47 5.79 -9.74
CA LEU A 54 1.89 6.09 -9.80
C LEU A 54 2.05 7.58 -9.55
N GLN A 55 2.97 7.96 -8.69
CA GLN A 55 3.11 9.34 -8.26
C GLN A 55 4.51 9.86 -8.60
N ASP A 56 4.55 11.10 -9.04
CA ASP A 56 5.73 11.96 -9.15
C ASP A 56 5.53 13.13 -8.17
N HIS A 57 6.62 13.57 -7.52
CA HIS A 57 6.68 14.71 -6.60
C HIS A 57 7.68 15.78 -7.09
N GLY A 58 7.79 15.99 -8.40
CA GLY A 58 8.64 16.99 -9.02
C GLY A 58 10.04 16.48 -9.39
N GLY A 59 10.22 15.16 -9.47
CA GLY A 59 11.47 14.53 -9.90
C GLY A 59 11.22 13.55 -11.05
N GLU A 60 12.09 13.57 -12.06
CA GLU A 60 11.94 12.67 -13.21
C GLU A 60 11.95 11.20 -12.77
N VAL A 61 10.92 10.45 -13.16
CA VAL A 61 10.77 9.03 -12.82
C VAL A 61 10.31 8.22 -14.03
N TRP A 62 10.83 7.01 -14.15
CA TRP A 62 10.58 6.11 -15.28
C TRP A 62 10.00 4.78 -14.79
N PHE A 63 8.89 4.34 -15.37
CA PHE A 63 8.28 3.05 -15.07
C PHE A 63 8.20 2.17 -16.31
N LYS A 64 8.43 0.87 -16.14
CA LYS A 64 8.19 -0.15 -17.17
C LYS A 64 7.79 -1.47 -16.53
N ASN A 65 7.28 -2.40 -17.34
CA ASN A 65 6.89 -3.76 -16.91
C ASN A 65 5.84 -3.76 -15.77
N ILE A 66 4.83 -2.88 -15.87
CA ILE A 66 3.73 -2.83 -14.92
C ILE A 66 2.68 -3.85 -15.32
N SER A 67 2.40 -4.79 -14.42
CA SER A 67 1.39 -5.84 -14.59
C SER A 67 0.52 -5.95 -13.34
N VAL A 68 -0.74 -6.33 -13.50
CA VAL A 68 -1.69 -6.53 -12.40
C VAL A 68 -2.25 -7.94 -12.49
N VAL A 69 -2.29 -8.64 -11.35
CA VAL A 69 -2.96 -9.93 -11.20
C VAL A 69 -4.03 -9.75 -10.13
N VAL A 70 -5.29 -10.01 -10.50
CA VAL A 70 -6.41 -9.99 -9.55
C VAL A 70 -6.38 -11.29 -8.75
N LEU A 71 -6.43 -11.16 -7.42
CA LEU A 71 -6.51 -12.30 -6.52
C LEU A 71 -7.98 -12.73 -6.35
N PRO A 72 -8.25 -14.03 -6.11
CA PRO A 72 -9.59 -14.55 -5.89
C PRO A 72 -10.25 -14.02 -4.60
#